data_AF-A0A528U0W0-F1
#
_entry.id   AF-A0A528U0W0-F1
#
_cell.length_a   1.000
_cell.length_b   1.000
_cell.length_c   1.000
_cell.angle_alpha   90.00
_cell.angle_beta   90.00
_cell.angle_gamma   90.00
#
_symmetry.space_group_name_H-M   'P 1'
#
loop_
_entity.id
_entity.type
_entity.pdbx_description
1 polymer ?
#
loop_
_entity_poly.entity_id
_entity_poly.type
_entity_poly.pdbx_seq_one_letter_code
_entity_poly.pdbx_strand_id
1 'polypeptide(L)'
;MALSLRVLSASEALASVTVGLSIQGSPEAVRRALIAAHLHAACDADGARDGHGVFTGRLTDMIETSLGGLIAPAEARPLANKVLEALGETGDLWRSPGGYWKSTPPRTVALSDSVSFLLGALPPGGFVAAGVMRYANAGVTQMVVQSFDDWLGRTEPIGVWLGKALKIYRPRLQQATMPADHLEVYAPDQAVQQLRSRWINAREVELAGVSLRLCRAQAKPTSLYNRPYYLGEFEPTADGLLLRRAATVDHGHARRFRFAYDDALRATRTLNARRDNDLVQVTLAKDLPMEEARVLALGWECAGTTPRSVRSMAFPVRAMPFVTHALGRLGIQLRGGTL
;
A
#
# COMPACT_ATOMS: atom_id res chain seq x y z
N MET A 1 -8.99 -31.69 43.25
CA MET A 1 -9.29 -31.77 41.80
C MET A 1 -7.97 -31.93 41.07
N ALA A 2 -7.74 -33.07 40.42
CA ALA A 2 -6.53 -33.29 39.63
C ALA A 2 -6.65 -32.50 38.32
N LEU A 3 -5.77 -31.52 38.12
CA LEU A 3 -5.59 -30.88 36.82
C LEU A 3 -4.98 -31.91 35.88
N SER A 4 -5.80 -32.50 35.00
CA SER A 4 -5.32 -33.34 33.91
C SER A 4 -4.70 -32.44 32.84
N LEU A 5 -3.37 -32.48 32.73
CA LEU A 5 -2.64 -31.80 31.66
C LEU A 5 -2.77 -32.66 30.40
N ARG A 6 -3.62 -32.24 29.46
CA ARG A 6 -3.70 -32.83 28.12
C ARG A 6 -2.69 -32.14 27.21
N VAL A 7 -1.79 -32.92 26.62
CA VAL A 7 -0.92 -32.45 25.52
C VAL A 7 -1.77 -32.32 24.26
N LEU A 8 -1.82 -31.13 23.69
CA LEU A 8 -2.48 -30.87 22.40
C LEU A 8 -1.46 -31.00 21.27
N SER A 9 -1.88 -31.53 20.13
CA SER A 9 -1.11 -31.38 18.89
C SER A 9 -1.02 -29.91 18.48
N ALA A 10 -0.02 -29.55 17.67
CA ALA A 10 0.12 -28.18 17.15
C ALA A 10 -1.14 -27.72 16.38
N SER A 11 -1.81 -28.64 15.67
CA SER A 11 -3.05 -28.38 14.94
C SER A 11 -4.23 -28.09 15.87
N GLU A 12 -4.40 -28.88 16.94
CA GLU A 12 -5.46 -28.64 17.94
C GLU A 12 -5.22 -27.35 18.73
N ALA A 13 -3.97 -27.08 19.11
CA ALA A 13 -3.58 -25.84 19.78
C ALA A 13 -3.86 -24.63 18.89
N LEU A 14 -3.49 -24.70 17.62
CA LEU A 14 -3.75 -23.66 16.62
C LEU A 14 -5.26 -23.40 16.48
N ALA A 15 -6.07 -24.45 16.33
CA ALA A 15 -7.52 -24.33 16.21
C ALA A 15 -8.19 -23.70 17.44
N SER A 16 -7.72 -24.05 18.65
CA SER A 16 -8.22 -23.46 19.89
C SER A 16 -7.89 -21.97 19.99
N VAL A 17 -6.64 -21.60 19.69
CA VAL A 17 -6.18 -20.21 19.75
C VAL A 17 -6.86 -19.34 18.69
N THR A 18 -7.06 -19.83 17.47
CA THR A 18 -7.76 -19.06 16.42
C THR A 18 -9.21 -18.77 16.79
N VAL A 19 -9.91 -19.73 17.40
CA VAL A 19 -11.27 -19.51 17.92
C VAL A 19 -11.25 -18.48 19.05
N GLY A 20 -10.36 -18.64 20.04
CA GLY A 20 -10.27 -17.72 21.18
C GLY A 20 -9.92 -16.27 20.79
N LEU A 21 -9.13 -16.10 19.73
CA LEU A 21 -8.72 -14.78 19.21
C LEU A 21 -9.60 -14.27 18.06
N SER A 22 -10.68 -14.98 17.71
CA SER A 22 -11.53 -14.64 16.56
C SER A 22 -10.73 -14.43 15.27
N ILE A 23 -9.71 -15.26 15.02
CA ILE A 23 -8.88 -15.22 13.82
C ILE A 23 -9.58 -15.99 12.70
N GLN A 24 -9.69 -15.37 11.53
CA GLN A 24 -10.23 -15.98 10.33
C GLN A 24 -9.25 -15.84 9.17
N GLY A 25 -9.22 -16.87 8.33
CA GLY A 25 -8.62 -16.82 7.02
C GLY A 25 -7.70 -17.99 6.69
N SER A 26 -6.94 -17.83 5.61
CA SER A 26 -5.98 -18.80 5.12
C SER A 26 -4.88 -19.10 6.15
N PRO A 27 -4.15 -20.22 6.03
CA PRO A 27 -3.05 -20.55 6.93
C PRO A 27 -1.99 -19.44 7.04
N GLU A 28 -1.77 -18.67 5.96
CA GLU A 28 -0.86 -17.53 6.00
C GLU A 28 -1.46 -16.34 6.78
N ALA A 29 -2.74 -16.02 6.55
CA ALA A 29 -3.44 -14.98 7.28
C ALA A 29 -3.47 -15.27 8.79
N VAL A 30 -3.72 -16.53 9.16
CA VAL A 30 -3.72 -17.01 10.54
C VAL A 30 -2.34 -16.83 11.19
N ARG A 31 -1.27 -17.27 10.52
CA ARG A 31 0.10 -17.13 11.05
C ARG A 31 0.45 -15.66 11.32
N ARG A 32 0.09 -14.76 10.40
CA ARG A 32 0.33 -13.31 10.54
C ARG A 32 -0.49 -12.71 11.70
N ALA A 33 -1.74 -13.13 11.86
CA ALA A 33 -2.61 -12.67 12.95
C ALA A 33 -2.10 -13.10 14.32
N LEU A 34 -1.60 -14.33 14.43
CA LEU A 34 -1.01 -14.84 15.68
C LEU A 34 0.25 -14.09 16.07
N ILE A 35 1.14 -13.85 15.11
CA ILE A 35 2.34 -13.04 15.33
C ILE A 35 1.94 -11.63 15.75
N ALA A 36 1.01 -10.99 15.04
CA ALA A 36 0.55 -9.65 15.37
C ALA A 36 -0.01 -9.57 16.80
N ALA A 37 -0.89 -10.51 17.17
CA ALA A 37 -1.45 -10.59 18.52
C ALA A 37 -0.37 -10.76 19.60
N HIS A 38 0.63 -11.60 19.35
CA HIS A 38 1.74 -11.81 20.28
C HIS A 38 2.64 -10.57 20.42
N LEU A 39 2.95 -9.90 19.31
CA LEU A 39 3.73 -8.66 19.31
C LEU A 39 3.02 -7.53 20.07
N HIS A 40 1.69 -7.41 19.91
CA HIS A 40 0.88 -6.49 20.71
C HIS A 40 0.97 -6.79 22.19
N ALA A 41 0.70 -8.05 22.58
CA ALA A 41 0.76 -8.46 23.97
C ALA A 41 2.14 -8.19 24.60
N ALA A 42 3.22 -8.43 23.85
CA ALA A 42 4.57 -8.12 24.29
C ALA A 42 4.78 -6.61 24.46
N CYS A 43 4.36 -5.79 23.48
CA CYS A 43 4.48 -4.34 23.56
C CYS A 43 3.65 -3.72 24.70
N ASP A 44 2.50 -4.30 25.04
CA ASP A 44 1.65 -3.84 26.13
C ASP A 44 2.22 -4.26 27.50
N ALA A 45 2.59 -5.53 27.65
CA ALA A 45 3.04 -6.08 28.92
C ALA A 45 4.45 -5.62 29.30
N ASP A 46 5.41 -5.69 28.36
CA ASP A 46 6.80 -5.31 28.62
C ASP A 46 7.03 -3.81 28.40
N GLY A 47 6.32 -3.19 27.45
CA GLY A 47 6.41 -1.74 27.24
C GLY A 47 5.88 -0.91 28.40
N ALA A 48 4.90 -1.43 29.15
CA ALA A 48 4.38 -0.79 30.36
C ALA A 48 5.34 -0.89 31.56
N ARG A 49 6.22 -1.90 31.60
CA ARG A 49 7.19 -2.11 32.71
C ARG A 49 8.35 -1.13 32.65
N ASP A 50 8.92 -0.94 31.47
CA ASP A 50 10.15 -0.15 31.32
C ASP A 50 9.91 1.25 30.74
N GLY A 51 8.69 1.55 30.26
CA GLY A 51 8.34 2.85 29.66
C GLY A 51 9.07 3.18 28.35
N HIS A 52 10.10 2.41 27.96
CA HIS A 52 10.92 2.60 26.78
C HIS A 52 10.46 1.79 25.55
N GLY A 53 9.53 0.85 25.73
CA GLY A 53 9.10 -0.07 24.67
C GLY A 53 10.03 -1.27 24.55
N VAL A 54 9.78 -2.13 23.55
CA VAL A 54 10.50 -3.40 23.39
C VAL A 54 11.38 -3.36 22.14
N PHE A 55 12.67 -3.71 22.28
CA PHE A 55 13.61 -3.72 21.17
C PHE A 55 13.25 -4.78 20.12
N THR A 56 13.43 -4.46 18.82
CA THR A 56 13.10 -5.36 17.70
C THR A 56 13.65 -6.78 17.89
N GLY A 57 14.93 -6.91 18.27
CA GLY A 57 15.57 -8.22 18.45
C GLY A 57 14.83 -9.09 19.46
N ARG A 58 14.51 -8.52 20.63
CA ARG A 58 13.76 -9.21 21.69
C ARG A 58 12.38 -9.65 21.22
N LEU A 59 11.66 -8.79 20.49
CA LEU A 59 10.35 -9.14 19.93
C LEU A 59 10.45 -10.32 18.96
N THR A 60 11.43 -10.32 18.07
CA THR A 60 11.61 -11.42 17.12
C THR A 60 12.07 -12.72 17.78
N ASP A 61 12.91 -12.64 18.82
CA ASP A 61 13.35 -13.79 19.62
C ASP A 61 12.18 -14.41 20.39
N MET A 62 11.28 -13.58 20.94
CA MET A 62 10.06 -14.03 21.62
C MET A 62 9.12 -14.78 20.67
N ILE A 63 8.98 -14.34 19.43
CA ILE A 63 8.15 -15.04 18.43
C ILE A 63 8.74 -16.40 18.09
N GLU A 64 10.05 -16.49 17.84
CA GLU A 64 10.71 -17.77 17.60
C GLU A 64 10.55 -18.74 18.77
N THR A 65 10.73 -18.25 20.00
CA THR A 65 10.65 -19.07 21.22
C THR A 65 9.21 -19.50 21.53
N SER A 66 8.24 -18.59 21.39
CA SER A 66 6.85 -18.81 21.83
C SER A 66 5.97 -19.44 20.75
N LEU A 67 6.23 -19.12 19.48
CA LEU A 67 5.43 -19.58 18.34
C LEU A 67 6.19 -20.57 17.44
N GLY A 68 7.46 -20.90 17.72
CA GLY A 68 8.26 -21.84 16.92
C GLY A 68 7.67 -23.26 16.79
N GLY A 69 6.81 -23.66 17.72
CA GLY A 69 6.03 -24.92 17.61
C GLY A 69 4.79 -24.83 16.71
N LEU A 70 4.32 -23.61 16.41
CA LEU A 70 3.15 -23.32 15.58
C LEU A 70 3.53 -22.76 14.20
N ILE A 71 4.74 -22.20 14.09
CA ILE A 71 5.32 -21.59 12.89
C ILE A 71 6.73 -22.17 12.76
N ALA A 72 7.08 -22.71 11.60
CA ALA A 72 8.40 -23.31 11.39
C ALA A 72 9.53 -22.37 11.88
N PRO A 73 10.47 -22.82 12.74
CA PRO A 73 11.43 -21.94 13.41
C PRO A 73 12.24 -21.05 12.46
N ALA A 74 12.70 -21.61 11.34
CA ALA A 74 13.46 -20.87 10.32
C ALA A 74 12.67 -19.72 9.65
N GLU A 75 11.34 -19.79 9.66
CA GLU A 75 10.45 -18.77 9.08
C GLU A 75 9.97 -17.75 10.12
N ALA A 76 10.07 -18.06 11.41
CA ALA A 76 9.48 -17.27 12.48
C ALA A 76 10.06 -15.85 12.56
N ARG A 77 11.39 -15.71 12.62
CA ARG A 77 12.04 -14.37 12.69
C ARG A 77 11.80 -13.53 11.43
N PRO A 78 12.01 -14.03 10.19
CA PRO A 78 11.74 -13.23 8.98
C PRO A 78 10.28 -12.79 8.88
N LEU A 79 9.33 -13.67 9.23
CA LEU A 79 7.92 -13.34 9.21
C LEU A 79 7.56 -12.33 10.31
N ALA A 80 8.12 -12.47 11.52
CA ALA A 80 7.95 -11.52 12.62
C ALA A 80 8.40 -10.11 12.23
N ASN A 81 9.56 -9.98 11.59
CA ASN A 81 10.03 -8.69 11.08
C ASN A 81 9.05 -8.08 10.06
N LYS A 82 8.55 -8.88 9.10
CA LYS A 82 7.56 -8.39 8.13
C LYS A 82 6.27 -7.94 8.79
N VAL A 83 5.79 -8.66 9.81
CA VAL A 83 4.59 -8.28 10.57
C VAL A 83 4.84 -7.02 11.39
N LEU A 84 6.00 -6.87 12.04
CA LEU A 84 6.38 -5.66 12.78
C LEU A 84 6.38 -4.42 11.88
N GLU A 85 7.02 -4.50 10.71
CA GLU A 85 7.04 -3.38 9.77
C GLU A 85 5.62 -3.04 9.29
N ALA A 86 4.78 -4.04 8.98
CA ALA A 86 3.39 -3.81 8.61
C ALA A 86 2.59 -3.13 9.74
N LEU A 87 2.76 -3.56 11.00
CA LEU A 87 2.13 -2.92 12.17
C LEU A 87 2.63 -1.48 12.38
N GLY A 88 3.90 -1.21 12.04
CA GLY A 88 4.47 0.13 12.02
C GLY A 88 3.86 1.03 10.93
N GLU A 89 3.76 0.50 9.71
CA GLU A 89 3.18 1.20 8.56
C GLU A 89 1.69 1.50 8.76
N THR A 90 0.92 0.58 9.35
CA THR A 90 -0.48 0.83 9.73
C THR A 90 -0.60 1.81 10.90
N GLY A 91 0.49 2.03 11.64
CA GLY A 91 0.48 2.83 12.86
C GLY A 91 -0.29 2.15 13.99
N ASP A 92 -0.34 0.81 13.97
CA ASP A 92 -0.84 -0.04 15.05
C ASP A 92 0.20 -0.08 16.18
N LEU A 93 1.47 -0.23 15.80
CA LEU A 93 2.64 -0.05 16.65
C LEU A 93 3.45 1.16 16.21
N TRP A 94 4.19 1.77 17.14
CA TRP A 94 5.11 2.86 16.87
C TRP A 94 6.55 2.41 17.14
N ARG A 95 7.43 2.68 16.17
CA ARG A 95 8.87 2.44 16.30
C ARG A 95 9.60 3.74 16.62
N SER A 96 10.30 3.76 17.75
CA SER A 96 11.22 4.83 18.10
C SER A 96 12.46 4.83 17.21
N PRO A 97 13.17 5.97 17.07
CA PRO A 97 14.45 6.05 16.33
C PRO A 97 15.52 5.06 16.82
N GLY A 98 15.47 4.67 18.10
CA GLY A 98 16.38 3.67 18.69
C GLY A 98 16.02 2.21 18.42
N GLY A 99 14.97 1.93 17.64
CA GLY A 99 14.55 0.55 17.33
C GLY A 99 13.68 -0.12 18.40
N TYR A 100 13.10 0.65 19.31
CA TYR A 100 12.13 0.15 20.30
C TYR A 100 10.70 0.36 19.80
N TRP A 101 9.85 -0.64 20.01
CA TRP A 101 8.44 -0.64 19.61
C TRP A 101 7.51 -0.45 20.80
N LYS A 102 6.40 0.24 20.58
CA LYS A 102 5.34 0.47 21.56
C LYS A 102 3.98 0.36 20.89
N SER A 103 2.98 -0.07 21.64
CA SER A 103 1.59 0.02 21.20
C SER A 103 1.15 1.47 21.08
N THR A 104 0.41 1.77 20.01
CA THR A 104 -0.24 3.09 19.89
C THR A 104 -1.54 3.14 20.68
N PRO A 105 -2.06 4.34 21.02
CA PRO A 105 -3.35 4.47 21.67
C PRO A 105 -4.47 3.77 20.88
N PRO A 106 -5.34 3.00 21.56
CA PRO A 106 -6.39 2.24 20.90
C PRO A 106 -7.38 3.16 20.18
N ARG A 107 -7.65 2.89 18.90
CA ARG A 107 -8.57 3.68 18.09
C ARG A 107 -9.13 2.86 16.93
N THR A 108 -10.34 3.19 16.53
CA THR A 108 -11.00 2.59 15.38
C THR A 108 -10.80 3.48 14.15
N VAL A 109 -10.42 2.88 13.02
CA VAL A 109 -10.38 3.55 11.73
C VAL A 109 -11.60 3.13 10.93
N ALA A 110 -12.51 4.07 10.69
CA ALA A 110 -13.79 3.82 10.03
C ALA A 110 -13.76 4.28 8.57
N LEU A 111 -14.09 3.38 7.65
CA LEU A 111 -14.37 3.73 6.26
C LEU A 111 -15.85 4.13 6.09
N SER A 112 -16.73 3.46 6.83
CA SER A 112 -18.16 3.73 6.91
C SER A 112 -18.68 3.30 8.29
N ASP A 113 -19.97 3.52 8.56
CA ASP A 113 -20.62 3.09 9.80
C ASP A 113 -20.61 1.57 10.00
N SER A 114 -20.38 0.80 8.94
CA SER A 114 -20.41 -0.66 8.93
C SER A 114 -19.06 -1.32 8.68
N VAL A 115 -18.01 -0.56 8.38
CA VAL A 115 -16.69 -1.10 8.00
C VAL A 115 -15.58 -0.34 8.69
N SER A 116 -14.88 -1.03 9.60
CA SER A 116 -13.76 -0.46 10.35
C SER A 116 -12.66 -1.48 10.66
N PHE A 117 -11.47 -0.98 11.00
CA PHE A 117 -10.42 -1.79 11.62
C PHE A 117 -9.88 -1.11 12.89
N LEU A 118 -9.25 -1.91 13.74
CA LEU A 118 -8.70 -1.48 15.02
C LEU A 118 -7.19 -1.24 14.90
N LEU A 119 -6.72 -0.17 15.55
CA LEU A 119 -5.33 0.11 15.85
C LEU A 119 -5.14 0.22 17.36
N GLY A 120 -3.93 -0.05 17.85
CA GLY A 120 -3.58 -0.17 19.25
C GLY A 120 -4.14 -1.45 19.92
N ALA A 121 -3.98 -1.53 21.23
CA ALA A 121 -4.34 -2.69 22.03
C ALA A 121 -5.78 -2.66 22.60
N LEU A 122 -6.50 -3.78 22.48
CA LEU A 122 -7.40 -4.45 23.47
C LEU A 122 -8.50 -5.28 22.81
N PRO A 123 -8.83 -6.48 23.35
CA PRO A 123 -10.18 -7.05 23.24
C PRO A 123 -10.74 -7.52 24.63
N PRO A 124 -12.07 -7.75 24.80
CA PRO A 124 -12.87 -8.62 23.94
C PRO A 124 -14.20 -8.06 23.39
N GLY A 125 -14.47 -8.38 22.12
CA GLY A 125 -15.79 -8.33 21.48
C GLY A 125 -15.82 -7.61 20.13
N GLY A 126 -16.37 -8.25 19.08
CA GLY A 126 -16.79 -7.57 17.84
C GLY A 126 -15.77 -7.44 16.70
N PHE A 127 -14.48 -7.71 16.94
CA PHE A 127 -13.45 -7.69 15.90
C PHE A 127 -13.00 -9.10 15.49
N VAL A 128 -12.75 -9.28 14.19
CA VAL A 128 -12.21 -10.48 13.58
C VAL A 128 -10.79 -10.18 13.09
N ALA A 129 -9.82 -10.93 13.57
CA ALA A 129 -8.44 -10.82 13.11
C ALA A 129 -8.26 -11.54 11.76
N ALA A 130 -7.67 -10.86 10.79
CA ALA A 130 -7.34 -11.42 9.49
C ALA A 130 -6.05 -10.77 8.94
N GLY A 131 -5.00 -11.55 8.73
CA GLY A 131 -3.67 -10.98 8.48
C GLY A 131 -3.16 -10.24 9.71
N VAL A 132 -2.51 -9.08 9.53
CA VAL A 132 -1.95 -8.32 10.67
C VAL A 132 -2.99 -7.44 11.38
N MET A 133 -4.20 -7.31 10.82
CA MET A 133 -5.22 -6.36 11.26
C MET A 133 -6.46 -7.04 11.85
N ARG A 134 -7.23 -6.26 12.61
CA ARG A 134 -8.49 -6.65 13.26
C ARG A 134 -9.63 -5.81 12.69
N TYR A 135 -10.65 -6.46 12.11
CA TYR A 135 -11.75 -5.82 11.37
C TYR A 135 -13.09 -6.00 12.08
N ALA A 136 -13.97 -5.00 12.01
CA ALA A 136 -15.33 -5.08 12.54
C ALA A 136 -16.37 -4.70 11.47
N ASN A 137 -17.53 -5.37 11.52
CA ASN A 137 -18.68 -5.11 10.66
C ASN A 137 -19.79 -4.29 11.37
N ALA A 138 -19.42 -3.45 12.34
CA ALA A 138 -20.34 -2.61 13.10
C ALA A 138 -19.61 -1.39 13.69
N GLY A 139 -20.35 -0.32 13.94
CA GLY A 139 -19.86 0.87 14.62
C GLY A 139 -19.42 0.55 16.05
N VAL A 140 -18.17 0.85 16.37
CA VAL A 140 -17.61 0.69 17.72
C VAL A 140 -17.88 1.97 18.49
N THR A 141 -18.85 1.95 19.40
CA THR A 141 -19.39 3.16 20.05
C THR A 141 -18.58 3.65 21.25
N GLN A 142 -17.56 2.90 21.69
CA GLN A 142 -16.81 3.19 22.92
C GLN A 142 -15.33 3.54 22.68
N MET A 143 -14.93 3.81 21.43
CA MET A 143 -13.53 4.08 21.07
C MET A 143 -13.40 5.40 20.31
N VAL A 144 -12.19 5.98 20.35
CA VAL A 144 -11.84 7.10 19.46
C VAL A 144 -11.97 6.62 18.02
N VAL A 145 -12.81 7.30 17.23
CA VAL A 145 -13.01 7.00 15.82
C VAL A 145 -12.22 8.00 14.98
N GLN A 146 -11.32 7.49 14.16
CA GLN A 146 -10.62 8.21 13.11
C GLN A 146 -11.24 7.84 11.75
N SER A 147 -11.43 8.81 10.85
CA SER A 147 -11.87 8.48 9.49
C SER A 147 -10.76 7.77 8.71
N PHE A 148 -11.14 6.89 7.78
CA PHE A 148 -10.15 6.19 6.94
C PHE A 148 -9.32 7.15 6.10
N ASP A 149 -9.89 8.24 5.59
CA ASP A 149 -9.14 9.25 4.84
C ASP A 149 -8.13 10.02 5.71
N ASP A 150 -8.42 10.21 7.00
CA ASP A 150 -7.44 10.78 7.94
C ASP A 150 -6.29 9.82 8.20
N TRP A 151 -6.59 8.54 8.33
CA TRP A 151 -5.58 7.51 8.52
C TRP A 151 -4.72 7.32 7.26
N LEU A 152 -5.34 7.25 6.09
CA LEU A 152 -4.65 7.08 4.81
C LEU A 152 -3.81 8.33 4.48
N GLY A 153 -4.27 9.50 4.90
CA GLY A 153 -3.68 10.80 4.60
C GLY A 153 -4.63 11.57 3.70
N ARG A 154 -5.10 12.73 4.19
CA ARG A 154 -6.03 13.59 3.44
C ARG A 154 -5.35 14.08 2.17
N THR A 155 -5.92 13.71 1.03
CA THR A 155 -5.58 14.33 -0.26
C THR A 155 -6.85 14.82 -0.92
N GLU A 156 -6.74 15.93 -1.63
CA GLU A 156 -7.80 16.36 -2.52
C GLU A 156 -8.02 15.36 -3.67
N PRO A 157 -9.21 15.35 -4.29
CA PRO A 157 -9.48 14.52 -5.46
C PRO A 157 -8.42 14.73 -6.55
N ILE A 158 -8.02 13.66 -7.23
CA ILE A 158 -6.84 13.67 -8.11
C ILE A 158 -6.92 14.71 -9.25
N GLY A 159 -8.11 14.97 -9.79
CA GLY A 159 -8.32 16.03 -10.79
C GLY A 159 -8.17 17.46 -10.23
N VAL A 160 -8.60 17.70 -8.99
CA VAL A 160 -8.39 18.99 -8.31
C VAL A 160 -6.90 19.18 -8.03
N TRP A 161 -6.24 18.12 -7.56
CA TRP A 161 -4.79 18.09 -7.33
C TRP A 161 -4.04 18.44 -8.62
N LEU A 162 -4.40 17.81 -9.76
CA LEU A 162 -3.79 18.10 -11.06
C LEU A 162 -3.91 19.57 -11.43
N GLY A 163 -5.11 20.13 -11.30
CA GLY A 163 -5.36 21.54 -11.60
C GLY A 163 -4.49 22.50 -10.78
N LYS A 164 -4.33 22.24 -9.48
CA LYS A 164 -3.44 23.03 -8.61
C LYS A 164 -1.97 22.82 -8.95
N ALA A 165 -1.56 21.56 -9.16
CA ALA A 165 -0.19 21.23 -9.51
C ALA A 165 0.23 21.91 -10.81
N LEU A 166 -0.60 21.88 -11.86
CA LEU A 166 -0.32 22.57 -13.11
C LEU A 166 -0.17 24.09 -12.94
N LYS A 167 -0.98 24.72 -12.08
CA LYS A 167 -0.84 26.15 -11.73
C LYS A 167 0.49 26.46 -11.02
N ILE A 168 1.00 25.54 -10.21
CA ILE A 168 2.28 25.67 -9.50
C ILE A 168 3.47 25.51 -10.46
N TYR A 169 3.38 24.57 -11.41
CA TYR A 169 4.48 24.25 -12.32
C TYR A 169 4.56 25.17 -13.54
N ARG A 170 3.43 25.71 -14.03
CA ARG A 170 3.41 26.55 -15.23
C ARG A 170 4.33 27.78 -15.15
N PRO A 171 4.42 28.54 -14.03
CA PRO A 171 5.36 29.65 -13.90
C PRO A 171 6.83 29.23 -13.83
N ARG A 172 7.11 27.94 -13.57
CA ARG A 172 8.47 27.39 -13.44
C ARG A 172 9.03 26.86 -14.76
N LEU A 173 8.24 26.91 -15.83
CA LEU A 173 8.63 26.45 -17.16
C LEU A 173 9.79 27.30 -17.70
N GLN A 174 10.89 26.64 -18.02
CA GLN A 174 12.07 27.24 -18.66
C GLN A 174 12.23 26.71 -20.09
N GLN A 175 12.87 27.49 -20.96
CA GLN A 175 13.24 27.04 -22.31
C GLN A 175 13.98 25.69 -22.24
N ALA A 176 13.54 24.75 -23.08
CA ALA A 176 14.11 23.41 -23.14
C ALA A 176 14.55 23.11 -24.57
N THR A 177 15.71 22.47 -24.71
CA THR A 177 16.31 22.14 -26.01
C THR A 177 16.65 20.65 -26.06
N MET A 178 15.69 19.79 -25.73
CA MET A 178 15.86 18.34 -25.81
C MET A 178 15.23 17.81 -27.09
N PRO A 179 15.99 17.08 -27.93
CA PRO A 179 15.46 16.45 -29.14
C PRO A 179 14.31 15.47 -28.83
N ALA A 180 13.33 15.39 -29.73
CA ALA A 180 12.14 14.56 -29.59
C ALA A 180 12.48 13.06 -29.45
N ASP A 181 13.50 12.60 -30.15
CA ASP A 181 14.01 11.23 -30.10
C ASP A 181 14.63 10.84 -28.76
N HIS A 182 14.99 11.80 -27.93
CA HIS A 182 15.53 11.52 -26.59
C HIS A 182 14.47 11.61 -25.49
N LEU A 183 13.20 11.85 -25.85
CA LEU A 183 12.10 12.06 -24.92
C LEU A 183 11.07 10.95 -24.98
N GLU A 184 10.55 10.60 -23.81
CA GLU A 184 9.30 9.85 -23.66
C GLU A 184 8.26 10.75 -23.02
N VAL A 185 7.07 10.78 -23.57
CA VAL A 185 5.90 11.48 -23.03
C VAL A 185 4.96 10.45 -22.41
N TYR A 186 4.39 10.81 -21.26
CA TYR A 186 3.33 10.04 -20.63
C TYR A 186 2.00 10.32 -21.35
N ALA A 187 1.56 9.36 -22.16
CA ALA A 187 0.39 9.47 -23.03
C ALA A 187 -0.54 8.25 -22.82
N PRO A 188 -1.27 8.21 -21.69
CA PRO A 188 -2.09 7.06 -21.33
C PRO A 188 -3.32 6.87 -22.24
N ASP A 189 -3.84 7.97 -22.79
CA ASP A 189 -4.90 8.02 -23.80
C ASP A 189 -4.58 7.16 -25.02
N GLN A 190 -3.39 7.34 -25.60
CA GLN A 190 -2.97 6.57 -26.78
C GLN A 190 -2.55 5.15 -26.42
N ALA A 191 -1.91 4.98 -25.27
CA ALA A 191 -1.44 3.66 -24.83
C ALA A 191 -2.57 2.66 -24.66
N VAL A 192 -3.74 3.10 -24.18
CA VAL A 192 -4.94 2.25 -24.08
C VAL A 192 -5.46 1.87 -25.46
N GLN A 193 -5.52 2.81 -26.41
CA GLN A 193 -6.02 2.57 -27.77
C GLN A 193 -5.09 1.63 -28.56
N GLN A 194 -3.78 1.75 -28.36
CA GLN A 194 -2.75 1.06 -29.13
C GLN A 194 -2.15 -0.16 -28.39
N LEU A 195 -2.67 -0.49 -27.20
CA LEU A 195 -2.24 -1.62 -26.36
C LEU A 195 -0.71 -1.65 -26.11
N ARG A 196 -0.12 -0.48 -25.85
CA ARG A 196 1.34 -0.32 -25.65
C ARG A 196 1.70 0.35 -24.32
N SER A 197 2.99 0.62 -24.12
CA SER A 197 3.50 1.37 -22.98
C SER A 197 2.83 2.76 -22.87
N ARG A 198 2.56 3.22 -21.65
CA ARG A 198 2.08 4.59 -21.37
C ARG A 198 3.18 5.65 -21.52
N TRP A 199 4.44 5.23 -21.55
CA TRP A 199 5.58 6.07 -21.94
C TRP A 199 5.87 5.81 -23.41
N ILE A 200 5.69 6.85 -24.24
CA ILE A 200 5.77 6.78 -25.71
C ILE A 200 6.82 7.79 -26.18
N ASN A 201 7.61 7.45 -27.19
CA ASN A 201 8.57 8.37 -27.81
C ASN A 201 7.86 9.64 -28.31
N ALA A 202 8.40 10.82 -28.02
CA ALA A 202 7.76 12.09 -28.39
C ALA A 202 7.52 12.27 -29.90
N ARG A 203 8.24 11.53 -30.76
CA ARG A 203 7.99 11.49 -32.22
C ARG A 203 6.68 10.80 -32.61
N GLU A 204 6.18 9.93 -31.75
CA GLU A 204 5.02 9.06 -32.01
C GLU A 204 3.77 9.50 -31.23
N VAL A 205 3.82 10.65 -30.56
CA VAL A 205 2.75 11.13 -29.69
C VAL A 205 2.00 12.26 -30.35
N GLU A 206 0.69 12.07 -30.51
CA GLU A 206 -0.24 13.13 -30.85
C GLU A 206 -0.87 13.76 -29.59
N LEU A 207 -0.64 15.05 -29.37
CA LEU A 207 -1.18 15.72 -28.18
C LEU A 207 -2.66 16.07 -28.35
N ALA A 208 -3.50 15.52 -27.47
CA ALA A 208 -4.86 15.96 -27.27
C ALA A 208 -5.11 16.36 -25.80
N GLY A 209 -6.01 17.31 -25.56
CA GLY A 209 -6.45 17.66 -24.21
C GLY A 209 -5.46 18.50 -23.39
N VAL A 210 -4.79 17.91 -22.40
CA VAL A 210 -4.06 18.66 -21.36
C VAL A 210 -2.82 19.37 -21.91
N SER A 211 -2.71 20.69 -21.65
CA SER A 211 -1.68 21.60 -22.19
C SER A 211 -0.23 21.29 -21.80
N LEU A 212 0.00 20.68 -20.64
CA LEU A 212 1.32 20.23 -20.21
C LEU A 212 1.28 18.72 -20.11
N ARG A 213 2.36 18.04 -20.47
CA ARG A 213 2.47 16.58 -20.33
C ARG A 213 3.68 16.21 -19.48
N LEU A 214 3.51 15.16 -18.68
CA LEU A 214 4.64 14.55 -17.98
C LEU A 214 5.55 13.89 -19.01
N CYS A 215 6.84 14.16 -18.97
CA CYS A 215 7.84 13.56 -19.83
C CYS A 215 9.12 13.22 -19.05
N ARG A 216 9.99 12.42 -19.68
CA ARG A 216 11.30 12.05 -19.15
C ARG A 216 12.26 11.76 -20.29
N ALA A 217 13.56 11.77 -19.99
CA ALA A 217 14.58 11.31 -20.94
C ALA A 217 14.46 9.79 -21.20
N GLN A 218 14.81 9.36 -22.41
CA GLN A 218 14.83 7.95 -22.79
C GLN A 218 15.89 7.14 -22.04
N ALA A 219 15.75 5.81 -22.11
CA ALA A 219 16.65 4.85 -21.49
C ALA A 219 18.02 4.76 -22.12
N LYS A 220 18.02 4.92 -23.43
CA LYS A 220 19.15 4.80 -24.33
C LYS A 220 18.94 5.92 -25.35
N PRO A 221 19.97 6.67 -25.73
CA PRO A 221 21.40 6.46 -25.45
C PRO A 221 21.89 7.01 -24.09
N THR A 222 21.03 7.67 -23.31
CA THR A 222 21.42 8.34 -22.07
C THR A 222 21.70 7.38 -20.91
N SER A 223 22.97 7.23 -20.52
CA SER A 223 23.45 6.52 -19.32
C SER A 223 23.11 7.23 -18.00
N LEU A 224 21.94 7.88 -17.94
CA LEU A 224 21.46 8.56 -16.74
C LEU A 224 20.87 7.50 -15.79
N TYR A 225 21.62 7.17 -14.74
CA TYR A 225 21.16 6.32 -13.64
C TYR A 225 19.92 6.87 -12.92
N ASN A 226 19.73 8.20 -12.98
CA ASN A 226 18.57 8.90 -12.47
C ASN A 226 17.92 9.68 -13.62
N ARG A 227 16.77 9.21 -14.13
CA ARG A 227 16.06 9.90 -15.21
C ARG A 227 15.16 10.98 -14.63
N PRO A 228 15.50 12.27 -14.78
CA PRO A 228 14.65 13.33 -14.28
C PRO A 228 13.30 13.33 -15.01
N TYR A 229 12.25 13.65 -14.25
CA TYR A 229 10.92 13.87 -14.77
C TYR A 229 10.70 15.37 -14.98
N TYR A 230 9.93 15.70 -16.01
CA TYR A 230 9.56 17.07 -16.33
C TYR A 230 8.08 17.17 -16.64
N LEU A 231 7.50 18.34 -16.38
CA LEU A 231 6.29 18.77 -17.07
C LEU A 231 6.71 19.63 -18.25
N GLY A 232 6.38 19.14 -19.45
CA GLY A 232 6.72 19.79 -20.71
C GLY A 232 5.52 20.48 -21.34
N GLU A 233 5.78 21.66 -21.90
CA GLU A 233 4.95 22.27 -22.93
C GLU A 233 5.55 21.91 -24.29
N PHE A 234 4.71 21.40 -25.17
CA PHE A 234 5.12 20.82 -26.44
C PHE A 234 4.44 21.53 -27.60
N GLU A 235 5.15 21.62 -28.71
CA GLU A 235 4.64 22.12 -29.98
C GLU A 235 4.68 20.99 -31.03
N PRO A 236 3.57 20.73 -31.74
CA PRO A 236 3.58 19.80 -32.87
C PRO A 236 4.47 20.32 -34.01
N THR A 237 5.24 19.42 -34.63
CA THR A 237 6.12 19.67 -35.77
C THR A 237 5.98 18.54 -36.79
N ALA A 238 6.57 18.69 -37.98
CA ALA A 238 6.57 17.65 -39.00
C ALA A 238 7.23 16.34 -38.53
N ASP A 239 8.19 16.43 -37.60
CA ASP A 239 8.96 15.30 -37.07
C ASP A 239 8.44 14.81 -35.70
N GLY A 240 7.21 15.17 -35.32
CA GLY A 240 6.57 14.84 -34.04
C GLY A 240 6.53 16.01 -33.08
N LEU A 241 6.83 15.81 -31.79
CA LEU A 241 6.70 16.86 -30.78
C LEU A 241 8.04 17.53 -30.42
N LEU A 242 8.07 18.86 -30.43
CA LEU A 242 9.17 19.66 -29.90
C LEU A 242 8.86 20.10 -28.46
N LEU A 243 9.72 19.75 -27.51
CA LEU A 243 9.65 20.26 -26.14
C LEU A 243 10.12 21.72 -26.10
N ARG A 244 9.19 22.67 -25.91
CA ARG A 244 9.48 24.12 -25.92
C ARG A 244 9.94 24.62 -24.57
N ARG A 245 9.19 24.24 -23.53
CA ARG A 245 9.50 24.59 -22.16
C ARG A 245 9.29 23.41 -21.23
N ALA A 246 10.10 23.32 -20.19
CA ALA A 246 10.02 22.25 -19.21
C ALA A 246 10.21 22.78 -17.80
N ALA A 247 9.59 22.11 -16.83
CA ALA A 247 9.85 22.31 -15.41
C ALA A 247 10.16 20.96 -14.78
N THR A 248 11.26 20.87 -14.03
CA THR A 248 11.65 19.64 -13.32
C THR A 248 10.62 19.28 -12.26
N VAL A 249 10.30 17.99 -12.18
CA VAL A 249 9.32 17.42 -11.24
C VAL A 249 10.04 16.42 -10.35
N ASP A 250 9.80 16.49 -9.04
CA ASP A 250 10.30 15.49 -8.11
C ASP A 250 9.63 14.12 -8.36
N HIS A 251 10.27 13.06 -7.88
CA HIS A 251 9.78 11.69 -8.11
C HIS A 251 8.40 11.45 -7.47
N GLY A 252 8.09 12.08 -6.34
CA GLY A 252 6.81 11.94 -5.66
C GLY A 252 5.66 12.50 -6.51
N HIS A 253 5.80 13.75 -6.95
CA HIS A 253 4.85 14.39 -7.85
C HIS A 253 4.77 13.69 -9.20
N ALA A 254 5.90 13.28 -9.78
CA ALA A 254 5.90 12.55 -11.05
C ALA A 254 5.06 11.27 -10.96
N ARG A 255 5.14 10.53 -9.85
CA ARG A 255 4.29 9.35 -9.62
C ARG A 255 2.81 9.70 -9.59
N ARG A 256 2.43 10.75 -8.85
CA ARG A 256 1.04 11.21 -8.72
C ARG A 256 0.49 11.78 -10.02
N PHE A 257 1.31 12.48 -10.81
CA PHE A 257 0.95 12.98 -12.14
C PHE A 257 0.51 11.86 -13.08
N ARG A 258 1.13 10.68 -13.04
CA ARG A 258 0.72 9.56 -13.90
C ARG A 258 -0.76 9.20 -13.67
N PHE A 259 -1.17 9.06 -12.42
CA PHE A 259 -2.57 8.74 -12.08
C PHE A 259 -3.51 9.91 -12.39
N ALA A 260 -3.05 11.14 -12.16
CA ALA A 260 -3.81 12.33 -12.55
C ALA A 260 -4.04 12.44 -14.06
N TYR A 261 -3.04 12.14 -14.88
CA TYR A 261 -3.19 12.11 -16.34
C TYR A 261 -4.06 10.93 -16.80
N ASP A 262 -3.96 9.78 -16.14
CA ASP A 262 -4.83 8.63 -16.41
C ASP A 262 -6.31 9.01 -16.22
N ASP A 263 -6.63 9.75 -15.15
CA ASP A 263 -7.99 10.27 -14.88
C ASP A 263 -8.40 11.36 -15.88
N ALA A 264 -7.58 12.41 -16.02
CA ALA A 264 -7.88 13.57 -16.87
C ALA A 264 -8.05 13.22 -18.35
N LEU A 265 -7.38 12.17 -18.82
CA LEU A 265 -7.42 11.69 -20.20
C LEU A 265 -8.32 10.46 -20.36
N ARG A 266 -9.15 10.14 -19.34
CA ARG A 266 -10.11 9.02 -19.35
C ARG A 266 -9.48 7.67 -19.69
N ALA A 267 -8.23 7.48 -19.28
CA ALA A 267 -7.43 6.29 -19.49
C ALA A 267 -7.22 5.53 -18.16
N THR A 268 -8.27 5.48 -17.33
CA THR A 268 -8.29 4.86 -16.00
C THR A 268 -7.80 3.42 -16.04
N ARG A 269 -7.06 3.02 -15.00
CA ARG A 269 -6.51 1.67 -14.91
C ARG A 269 -7.54 0.72 -14.36
N THR A 270 -7.63 -0.43 -15.00
CA THR A 270 -8.35 -1.58 -14.44
C THR A 270 -7.33 -2.61 -14.01
N LEU A 271 -7.47 -3.10 -12.78
CA LEU A 271 -6.65 -4.17 -12.23
C LEU A 271 -7.50 -5.41 -12.02
N ASN A 272 -6.97 -6.55 -12.44
CA ASN A 272 -7.61 -7.83 -12.16
C ASN A 272 -7.35 -8.22 -10.71
N ALA A 273 -8.43 -8.48 -9.99
CA ALA A 273 -8.42 -9.04 -8.66
C ALA A 273 -8.88 -10.51 -8.74
N ARG A 274 -8.07 -11.42 -8.21
CA ARG A 274 -8.42 -12.83 -8.10
C ARG A 274 -8.79 -13.14 -6.66
N ARG A 275 -10.04 -13.51 -6.42
CA ARG A 275 -10.48 -14.01 -5.13
C ARG A 275 -10.16 -15.50 -5.00
N ASP A 276 -9.59 -15.88 -3.88
CA ASP A 276 -9.36 -17.26 -3.46
C ASP A 276 -9.79 -17.39 -2.00
N ASN A 277 -10.98 -17.96 -1.79
CA ASN A 277 -11.63 -18.08 -0.48
C ASN A 277 -11.74 -16.73 0.28
N ASP A 278 -10.93 -16.58 1.33
CA ASP A 278 -10.86 -15.44 2.23
C ASP A 278 -9.78 -14.41 1.84
N LEU A 279 -9.06 -14.64 0.74
CA LEU A 279 -8.04 -13.77 0.20
C LEU A 279 -8.42 -13.21 -1.16
N VAL A 280 -7.91 -12.01 -1.44
CA VAL A 280 -7.95 -11.37 -2.75
C VAL A 280 -6.54 -10.99 -3.17
N GLN A 281 -6.11 -11.50 -4.31
CA GLN A 281 -4.83 -11.18 -4.91
C GLN A 281 -4.98 -10.10 -5.98
N VAL A 282 -4.11 -9.10 -5.92
CA VAL A 282 -4.09 -7.97 -6.87
C VAL A 282 -2.65 -7.69 -7.29
N THR A 283 -2.43 -7.51 -8.60
CA THR A 283 -1.15 -7.05 -9.14
C THR A 283 -1.16 -5.54 -9.29
N LEU A 284 -0.27 -4.85 -8.57
CA LEU A 284 -0.22 -3.40 -8.46
C LEU A 284 1.12 -2.85 -8.98
N ALA A 285 1.12 -1.59 -9.42
CA ALA A 285 2.38 -0.89 -9.68
C ALA A 285 3.18 -0.75 -8.39
N LYS A 286 4.50 -0.94 -8.44
CA LYS A 286 5.35 -0.87 -7.24
C LYS A 286 5.37 0.51 -6.59
N ASP A 287 5.07 1.55 -7.35
CA ASP A 287 5.31 2.94 -7.03
C ASP A 287 4.01 3.77 -6.96
N LEU A 288 3.06 3.30 -6.14
CA LEU A 288 1.90 4.10 -5.75
C LEU A 288 2.35 5.40 -5.06
N PRO A 289 1.57 6.50 -5.15
CA PRO A 289 1.82 7.70 -4.35
C PRO A 289 1.77 7.36 -2.87
N MET A 290 2.55 8.09 -2.06
CA MET A 290 2.83 7.71 -0.67
C MET A 290 1.56 7.67 0.18
N GLU A 291 0.62 8.57 -0.09
CA GLU A 291 -0.63 8.68 0.66
C GLU A 291 -1.49 7.41 0.47
N GLU A 292 -1.66 6.95 -0.77
CA GLU A 292 -2.43 5.75 -1.05
C GLU A 292 -1.64 4.44 -0.84
N ALA A 293 -0.31 4.48 -0.82
CA ALA A 293 0.54 3.31 -0.61
C ALA A 293 0.39 2.70 0.80
N ARG A 294 -0.02 3.47 1.81
CA ARG A 294 -0.20 2.99 3.19
C ARG A 294 -1.20 1.83 3.30
N VAL A 295 -2.20 1.78 2.40
CA VAL A 295 -3.19 0.70 2.38
C VAL A 295 -2.59 -0.68 2.11
N LEU A 296 -1.39 -0.75 1.51
CA LEU A 296 -0.70 -1.99 1.23
C LEU A 296 -0.31 -2.76 2.51
N ALA A 297 -0.14 -2.06 3.63
CA ALA A 297 0.16 -2.66 4.93
C ALA A 297 -1.01 -3.47 5.52
N LEU A 298 -2.22 -3.35 4.96
CA LEU A 298 -3.37 -4.20 5.31
C LEU A 298 -3.27 -5.61 4.69
N GLY A 299 -2.32 -5.83 3.78
CA GLY A 299 -2.06 -7.10 3.11
C GLY A 299 -0.58 -7.50 3.19
N TRP A 300 -0.16 -8.36 2.26
CA TRP A 300 1.24 -8.78 2.15
C TRP A 300 1.62 -9.12 0.71
N GLU A 301 2.91 -9.03 0.39
CA GLU A 301 3.42 -9.45 -0.91
C GLU A 301 3.34 -10.99 -1.05
N CYS A 302 2.78 -11.45 -2.17
CA CYS A 302 2.77 -12.86 -2.54
C CYS A 302 4.19 -13.32 -2.86
N ALA A 303 4.52 -14.57 -2.50
CA ALA A 303 5.77 -15.18 -2.94
C ALA A 303 5.77 -15.37 -4.47
N GLY A 304 6.91 -15.11 -5.11
CA GLY A 304 7.12 -15.37 -6.53
C GLY A 304 7.86 -14.26 -7.27
N THR A 305 8.22 -14.55 -8.52
CA THR A 305 8.91 -13.61 -9.39
C THR A 305 7.89 -12.72 -10.10
N THR A 306 7.81 -11.46 -9.68
CA THR A 306 7.08 -10.42 -10.39
C THR A 306 8.05 -9.52 -11.16
N PRO A 307 7.66 -8.96 -12.31
CA PRO A 307 8.48 -7.96 -12.99
C PRO A 307 8.82 -6.80 -12.04
N ARG A 308 10.03 -6.22 -12.16
CA ARG A 308 10.57 -5.21 -11.22
C ARG A 308 9.65 -3.99 -10.99
N SER A 309 8.75 -3.69 -11.91
CA SER A 309 7.83 -2.55 -11.88
C SER A 309 6.49 -2.82 -11.20
N VAL A 310 6.16 -4.08 -10.90
CA VAL A 310 4.89 -4.48 -10.28
C VAL A 310 5.14 -5.31 -9.03
N ARG A 311 4.13 -5.38 -8.15
CA ARG A 311 4.09 -6.26 -7.00
C ARG A 311 2.77 -7.02 -6.98
N SER A 312 2.80 -8.30 -6.62
CA SER A 312 1.60 -9.10 -6.37
C SER A 312 1.31 -9.05 -4.88
N MET A 313 0.14 -8.57 -4.51
CA MET A 313 -0.30 -8.42 -3.13
C MET A 313 -1.47 -9.36 -2.85
N ALA A 314 -1.49 -9.96 -1.67
CA ALA A 314 -2.65 -10.65 -1.11
C ALA A 314 -3.24 -9.81 0.02
N PHE A 315 -4.56 -9.68 0.03
CA PHE A 315 -5.33 -8.99 1.05
C PHE A 315 -6.39 -9.94 1.61
N PRO A 316 -6.65 -9.94 2.92
CA PRO A 316 -7.88 -10.51 3.45
C PRO A 316 -9.09 -9.85 2.78
N VAL A 317 -10.14 -10.61 2.49
CA VAL A 317 -11.40 -10.08 1.91
C VAL A 317 -11.94 -8.90 2.72
N ARG A 318 -11.79 -8.96 4.06
CA ARG A 318 -12.19 -7.88 4.98
C ARG A 318 -11.45 -6.56 4.77
N ALA A 319 -10.24 -6.60 4.20
CA ALA A 319 -9.46 -5.41 3.88
C ALA A 319 -9.90 -4.74 2.56
N MET A 320 -10.62 -5.45 1.70
CA MET A 320 -10.89 -5.01 0.33
C MET A 320 -11.71 -3.72 0.21
N PRO A 321 -12.67 -3.39 1.09
CA PRO A 321 -13.33 -2.09 1.05
C PRO A 321 -12.33 -0.93 1.17
N PHE A 322 -11.35 -1.05 2.07
CA PHE A 322 -10.31 -0.04 2.29
C PHE A 322 -9.35 0.06 1.10
N VAL A 323 -8.92 -1.09 0.58
CA VAL A 323 -8.05 -1.16 -0.60
C VAL A 323 -8.74 -0.55 -1.82
N THR A 324 -10.02 -0.86 -2.01
CA THR A 324 -10.83 -0.33 -3.12
C THR A 324 -11.00 1.18 -3.02
N HIS A 325 -11.29 1.70 -1.83
CA HIS A 325 -11.37 3.14 -1.58
C HIS A 325 -10.05 3.86 -1.88
N ALA A 326 -8.94 3.34 -1.36
CA ALA A 326 -7.62 3.94 -1.55
C ALA A 326 -7.20 3.94 -3.04
N LEU A 327 -7.43 2.84 -3.77
CA LEU A 327 -7.15 2.76 -5.20
C LEU A 327 -8.11 3.65 -6.02
N GLY A 328 -9.37 3.76 -5.59
CA GLY A 328 -10.37 4.64 -6.20
C GLY A 328 -9.96 6.11 -6.19
N ARG A 329 -9.25 6.58 -5.14
CA ARG A 329 -8.67 7.94 -5.09
C ARG A 329 -7.69 8.24 -6.23
N LEU A 330 -7.12 7.20 -6.85
CA LEU A 330 -6.19 7.30 -7.98
C LEU A 330 -6.86 7.00 -9.34
N GLY A 331 -8.19 6.86 -9.37
CA GLY A 331 -8.92 6.46 -10.59
C GLY A 331 -8.64 5.02 -11.02
N ILE A 332 -8.20 4.16 -10.09
CA ILE A 332 -7.96 2.74 -10.35
C ILE A 332 -9.21 1.94 -9.99
N GLN A 333 -9.66 1.10 -10.91
CA GLN A 333 -10.79 0.19 -10.72
C GLN A 333 -10.29 -1.25 -10.53
N LEU A 334 -10.86 -1.97 -9.58
CA LEU A 334 -10.65 -3.41 -9.42
C LEU A 334 -11.74 -4.18 -10.16
N ARG A 335 -11.37 -5.20 -10.94
CA ARG A 335 -12.30 -6.14 -11.59
C ARG A 335 -12.01 -7.56 -11.14
N GLY A 336 -13.03 -8.28 -10.69
CA GLY A 336 -12.93 -9.66 -10.22
C GLY A 336 -14.26 -10.16 -9.67
N GLY A 337 -14.53 -11.46 -9.78
CA GLY A 337 -15.79 -12.07 -9.34
C GLY A 337 -15.98 -11.93 -7.83
N THR A 338 -16.95 -11.11 -7.43
CA THR A 338 -17.36 -10.84 -6.03
C THR A 338 -16.21 -10.37 -5.13
N LEU A 339 -15.81 -9.10 -5.28
CA LEU A 339 -15.08 -8.36 -4.24
C LEU A 339 -15.99 -8.11 -3.03
#